data_AF-A0A2N5KLJ2-F1
#
_entry.id   AF-A0A2N5KLJ2-F1
#
_cell.length_a   1.000
_cell.length_b   1.000
_cell.length_c   1.000
_cell.angle_alpha   90.00
_cell.angle_beta   90.00
_cell.angle_gamma   90.00
#
_symmetry.space_group_name_H-M   'P 1'
#
loop_
_entity.id
_entity.type
_entity.pdbx_description
1 polymer ?
#
loop_
_entity_poly.entity_id
_entity_poly.type
_entity_poly.pdbx_seq_one_letter_code
_entity_poly.pdbx_strand_id
1 'polypeptide(L)'
;MVRFFADLKHVLAPSTLARVVRRQLANDAMALGGQLAYFFLLFLFPFLMFLVSLGGLVVDDPEAILKTLVASTQGFLPQAAIEILSDHLDRTLRSPSSLAFLFSGLLTFAMGSVCALQIIGAANRAYGVPETRPFWKRWLIAILLILGFTLLVATMAFMVLSPHSGAYLQRTVGLPDVLVDLWGGLSWLIAFVNLTLAFAALYHMAPDTELSFRWVTPGGLMTTVLLLVSSQIFILWANNIFRSNQLFGQLGAGIVLLLWLFVIGLVVLAGIEINAELARSAGDQENAEPIASPQEHGGQQTGMPHTSWARFFKDVKDLLGPAALRRLVHRLLENGILPLAGRLAYFFVLFLFPFLVLMVSLVGILISDPEPFIAGLAGRMEGSLPREMIEPVRGLLDRTFRGVSSPTLVGSVLFTLGVGSAAAQAISDAANRSYGVRETRPFWKVRGVAVLLIFAFMLLIVFLAFTLLRPHAVAFLQTTLGLPDAFLGLWPLVGWAMTFLTITAALAVLYYLAPNVDVPFRWITPGGVVATILLLVSNRILTLFVANFRYDLFYGQLGAVVVLLAWLYVAGLVVLIGLEINAMLARIAQEHQHANVFEP
;
A
#
# COMPACT_ATOMS: atom_id res chain seq x y z
N MET A 1 10.12 -36.40 -13.29
CA MET A 1 10.37 -36.40 -11.82
C MET A 1 11.84 -36.17 -11.46
N VAL A 2 12.80 -36.98 -11.93
CA VAL A 2 14.23 -36.85 -11.54
C VAL A 2 14.79 -35.42 -11.71
N ARG A 3 14.53 -34.78 -12.86
CA ARG A 3 14.99 -33.40 -13.09
C ARG A 3 14.27 -32.36 -12.21
N PHE A 4 13.00 -32.56 -11.84
CA PHE A 4 12.29 -31.66 -10.91
C PHE A 4 12.91 -31.69 -9.50
N PHE A 5 13.29 -32.88 -9.01
CA PHE A 5 14.00 -32.99 -7.73
C PHE A 5 15.41 -32.39 -7.79
N ALA A 6 16.07 -32.46 -8.95
CA ALA A 6 17.34 -31.76 -9.17
C ALA A 6 17.17 -30.24 -9.12
N ASP A 7 16.14 -29.71 -9.82
CA ASP A 7 15.77 -28.30 -9.81
C ASP A 7 15.45 -27.82 -8.37
N LEU A 8 14.69 -28.61 -7.60
CA LEU A 8 14.36 -28.32 -6.21
C LEU A 8 15.59 -28.33 -5.29
N LYS A 9 16.50 -29.31 -5.46
CA LYS A 9 17.77 -29.37 -4.72
C LYS A 9 18.65 -28.16 -5.03
N HIS A 10 18.63 -27.68 -6.27
CA HIS A 10 19.38 -26.49 -6.66
C HIS A 10 18.78 -25.19 -6.07
N VAL A 11 17.46 -25.07 -6.04
CA VAL A 11 16.76 -23.94 -5.42
C VAL A 11 17.05 -23.86 -3.91
N LEU A 12 17.10 -25.02 -3.23
CA LEU A 12 17.40 -25.10 -1.80
C LEU A 12 18.89 -24.91 -1.46
N ALA A 13 19.77 -24.80 -2.47
CA ALA A 13 21.19 -24.56 -2.22
C ALA A 13 21.39 -23.19 -1.55
N PRO A 14 22.23 -23.07 -0.50
CA PRO A 14 22.46 -21.81 0.20
C PRO A 14 22.94 -20.68 -0.72
N SER A 15 23.74 -21.00 -1.75
CA SER A 15 24.20 -20.04 -2.75
C SER A 15 23.05 -19.48 -3.60
N THR A 16 22.11 -20.32 -4.03
CA THR A 16 20.92 -19.89 -4.79
C THR A 16 20.01 -19.04 -3.91
N LEU A 17 19.74 -19.45 -2.68
CA LEU A 17 18.96 -18.66 -1.73
C LEU A 17 19.59 -17.29 -1.46
N ALA A 18 20.92 -17.23 -1.26
CA ALA A 18 21.62 -15.97 -1.09
C ALA A 18 21.52 -15.07 -2.33
N ARG A 19 21.58 -15.64 -3.55
CA ARG A 19 21.35 -14.90 -4.80
C ARG A 19 19.92 -14.36 -4.88
N VAL A 20 18.91 -15.18 -4.58
CA VAL A 20 17.51 -14.77 -4.54
C VAL A 20 17.29 -13.62 -3.57
N VAL A 21 17.84 -13.69 -2.35
CA VAL A 21 17.73 -12.60 -1.36
C VAL A 21 18.40 -11.31 -1.86
N ARG A 22 19.61 -11.40 -2.45
CA ARG A 22 20.29 -10.23 -3.02
C ARG A 22 19.47 -9.60 -4.16
N ARG A 23 18.89 -10.42 -5.04
CA ARG A 23 18.05 -9.94 -6.15
C ARG A 23 16.73 -9.34 -5.67
N GLN A 24 16.07 -9.95 -4.68
CA GLN A 24 14.90 -9.36 -4.03
C GLN A 24 15.22 -7.94 -3.52
N LEU A 25 16.35 -7.78 -2.82
CA LEU A 25 16.79 -6.47 -2.36
C LEU A 25 17.11 -5.52 -3.52
N ALA A 26 17.73 -6.00 -4.60
CA ALA A 26 18.05 -5.21 -5.79
C ALA A 26 16.81 -4.79 -6.61
N ASN A 27 15.74 -5.58 -6.58
CA ASN A 27 14.49 -5.35 -7.33
C ASN A 27 13.44 -4.55 -6.56
N ASP A 28 13.84 -3.87 -5.47
CA ASP A 28 12.97 -3.12 -4.56
C ASP A 28 11.83 -3.96 -3.96
N ALA A 29 12.09 -5.24 -3.62
CA ALA A 29 11.06 -6.15 -3.13
C ALA A 29 10.30 -5.61 -1.91
N MET A 30 10.97 -4.88 -1.02
CA MET A 30 10.31 -4.25 0.14
C MET A 30 9.28 -3.20 -0.30
N ALA A 31 9.62 -2.38 -1.29
CA ALA A 31 8.72 -1.37 -1.82
C ALA A 31 7.54 -2.01 -2.61
N LEU A 32 7.84 -3.03 -3.42
CA LEU A 32 6.83 -3.81 -4.14
C LEU A 32 5.93 -4.62 -3.20
N GLY A 33 6.48 -5.14 -2.10
CA GLY A 33 5.73 -5.86 -1.07
C GLY A 33 4.68 -4.96 -0.41
N GLY A 34 5.03 -3.71 -0.10
CA GLY A 34 4.08 -2.71 0.42
C GLY A 34 2.98 -2.36 -0.57
N GLN A 35 3.35 -2.20 -1.85
CA GLN A 35 2.40 -2.02 -2.94
C GLN A 35 1.42 -3.19 -3.06
N LEU A 36 1.93 -4.43 -3.02
CA LEU A 36 1.09 -5.63 -3.05
C LEU A 36 0.19 -5.72 -1.83
N ALA A 37 0.70 -5.44 -0.63
CA ALA A 37 -0.07 -5.46 0.62
C ALA A 37 -1.29 -4.53 0.57
N TYR A 38 -1.12 -3.32 0.04
CA TYR A 38 -2.21 -2.37 -0.16
C TYR A 38 -3.32 -2.95 -1.06
N PHE A 39 -2.95 -3.47 -2.24
CA PHE A 39 -3.93 -4.03 -3.17
C PHE A 39 -4.51 -5.36 -2.70
N PHE A 40 -3.75 -6.18 -1.97
CA PHE A 40 -4.24 -7.40 -1.33
C PHE A 40 -5.32 -7.06 -0.31
N LEU A 41 -5.15 -6.01 0.49
CA LEU A 41 -6.17 -5.63 1.47
C LEU A 41 -7.48 -5.21 0.80
N LEU A 42 -7.41 -4.42 -0.29
CA LEU A 42 -8.60 -4.03 -1.07
C LEU A 42 -9.27 -5.21 -1.76
N PHE A 43 -8.49 -6.22 -2.17
CA PHE A 43 -8.99 -7.45 -2.76
C PHE A 43 -9.60 -8.41 -1.71
N LEU A 44 -9.03 -8.46 -0.51
CA LEU A 44 -9.33 -9.48 0.51
C LEU A 44 -10.81 -9.52 0.92
N PHE A 45 -11.41 -8.39 1.28
CA PHE A 45 -12.78 -8.37 1.80
C PHE A 45 -13.83 -8.69 0.73
N PRO A 46 -13.82 -8.05 -0.46
CA PRO A 46 -14.73 -8.44 -1.53
C PRO A 46 -14.58 -9.93 -1.90
N PHE A 47 -13.34 -10.43 -1.91
CA PHE A 47 -13.05 -11.82 -2.21
C PHE A 47 -13.66 -12.77 -1.17
N LEU A 48 -13.51 -12.48 0.11
CA LEU A 48 -14.07 -13.30 1.18
C LEU A 48 -15.61 -13.24 1.18
N MET A 49 -16.19 -12.06 0.96
CA MET A 49 -17.64 -11.89 0.75
C MET A 49 -18.14 -12.77 -0.39
N PHE A 50 -17.43 -12.76 -1.51
CA PHE A 50 -17.77 -13.55 -2.67
C PHE A 50 -17.67 -15.05 -2.38
N LEU A 51 -16.59 -15.50 -1.72
CA LEU A 51 -16.41 -16.91 -1.34
C LEU A 51 -17.47 -17.40 -0.36
N VAL A 52 -17.80 -16.60 0.65
CA VAL A 52 -18.81 -16.98 1.64
C VAL A 52 -20.20 -16.97 1.05
N SER A 53 -20.52 -16.00 0.18
CA SER A 53 -21.76 -16.00 -0.59
C SER A 53 -21.85 -17.21 -1.52
N LEU A 54 -20.74 -17.62 -2.15
CA LEU A 54 -20.67 -18.83 -2.97
C LEU A 54 -20.88 -20.10 -2.12
N GLY A 55 -20.28 -20.16 -0.93
CA GLY A 55 -20.45 -21.26 0.02
C GLY A 55 -21.89 -21.38 0.53
N GLY A 56 -22.56 -20.26 0.80
CA GLY A 56 -23.97 -20.21 1.18
C GLY A 56 -24.94 -20.69 0.08
N LEU A 57 -24.51 -20.82 -1.17
CA LEU A 57 -25.31 -21.47 -2.23
C LEU A 57 -25.28 -23.00 -2.13
N VAL A 58 -24.29 -23.56 -1.43
CA VAL A 58 -24.04 -25.01 -1.36
C VAL A 58 -24.38 -25.57 0.01
N VAL A 59 -24.35 -24.75 1.07
CA VAL A 59 -24.46 -25.19 2.46
C VAL A 59 -25.62 -24.50 3.17
N ASP A 60 -26.53 -25.30 3.73
CA ASP A 60 -27.77 -24.84 4.37
C ASP A 60 -27.59 -24.28 5.80
N ASP A 61 -26.42 -24.50 6.44
CA ASP A 61 -26.08 -24.00 7.79
C ASP A 61 -24.92 -22.98 7.77
N PRO A 62 -25.23 -21.67 7.73
CA PRO A 62 -24.25 -20.58 7.72
C PRO A 62 -23.34 -20.55 8.96
N GLU A 63 -23.85 -20.89 10.14
CA GLU A 63 -23.09 -20.78 11.40
C GLU A 63 -22.02 -21.87 11.51
N ALA A 64 -22.32 -23.07 10.99
CA ALA A 64 -21.38 -24.17 10.91
C ALA A 64 -20.18 -23.85 9.99
N ILE A 65 -20.42 -23.16 8.87
CA ILE A 65 -19.35 -22.69 7.96
C ILE A 65 -18.42 -21.74 8.70
N LEU A 66 -18.99 -20.75 9.40
CA LEU A 66 -18.22 -19.75 10.14
C LEU A 66 -17.34 -20.40 11.21
N LYS A 67 -17.89 -21.28 12.04
CA LYS A 67 -17.14 -21.99 13.09
C LYS A 67 -16.00 -22.82 12.50
N THR A 68 -16.26 -23.56 11.43
CA THR A 68 -15.24 -24.41 10.80
C THR A 68 -14.14 -23.60 10.14
N LEU A 69 -14.49 -22.51 9.47
CA LEU A 69 -13.53 -21.62 8.82
C LEU A 69 -12.64 -20.92 9.85
N VAL A 70 -13.22 -20.44 10.95
CA VAL A 70 -12.48 -19.85 12.07
C VAL A 70 -11.54 -20.88 12.69
N ALA A 71 -12.02 -22.10 13.00
CA ALA A 71 -11.19 -23.15 13.55
C ALA A 71 -10.03 -23.54 12.62
N SER A 72 -10.29 -23.63 11.32
CA SER A 72 -9.28 -24.03 10.31
C SER A 72 -8.23 -22.94 10.03
N THR A 73 -8.53 -21.68 10.37
CA THR A 73 -7.63 -20.54 10.11
C THR A 73 -6.78 -20.14 11.32
N GLN A 74 -7.06 -20.65 12.52
CA GLN A 74 -6.30 -20.35 13.75
C GLN A 74 -4.80 -20.66 13.67
N GLY A 75 -4.43 -21.67 12.88
CA GLY A 75 -3.02 -22.01 12.65
C GLY A 75 -2.35 -21.21 11.54
N PHE A 76 -3.07 -20.39 10.78
CA PHE A 76 -2.54 -19.74 9.57
C PHE A 76 -2.67 -18.22 9.58
N LEU A 77 -3.72 -17.69 10.20
CA LEU A 77 -3.98 -16.26 10.33
C LEU A 77 -3.60 -15.76 11.72
N PRO A 78 -3.09 -14.51 11.85
CA PRO A 78 -2.95 -13.89 13.17
C PRO A 78 -4.34 -13.69 13.79
N GLN A 79 -4.41 -13.76 15.13
CA GLN A 79 -5.67 -13.65 15.89
C GLN A 79 -6.48 -12.40 15.52
N ALA A 80 -5.80 -11.26 15.34
CA ALA A 80 -6.41 -10.02 14.89
C ALA A 80 -7.12 -10.13 13.53
N ALA A 81 -6.55 -10.88 12.57
CA ALA A 81 -7.18 -11.10 11.28
C ALA A 81 -8.40 -12.02 11.41
N ILE A 82 -8.35 -13.01 12.31
CA ILE A 82 -9.47 -13.92 12.58
C ILE A 82 -10.64 -13.16 13.21
N GLU A 83 -10.39 -12.30 14.20
CA GLU A 83 -11.43 -11.48 14.84
C GLU A 83 -12.14 -10.60 13.82
N ILE A 84 -11.37 -9.85 13.03
CA ILE A 84 -11.87 -9.03 11.93
C ILE A 84 -12.70 -9.84 10.94
N LEU A 85 -12.18 -11.00 10.53
CA LEU A 85 -12.83 -11.83 9.54
C LEU A 85 -14.11 -12.46 10.08
N SER A 86 -14.08 -13.00 11.29
CA SER A 86 -15.22 -13.68 11.90
C SER A 86 -16.43 -12.76 12.06
N ASP A 87 -16.22 -11.52 12.52
CA ASP A 87 -17.29 -10.53 12.62
C ASP A 87 -17.80 -10.12 11.24
N HIS A 88 -16.90 -9.92 10.27
CA HIS A 88 -17.31 -9.59 8.91
C HIS A 88 -18.15 -10.70 8.28
N LEU A 89 -17.75 -11.96 8.44
CA LEU A 89 -18.45 -13.11 7.89
C LEU A 89 -19.79 -13.38 8.58
N ASP A 90 -19.87 -13.25 9.91
CA ASP A 90 -21.12 -13.40 10.66
C ASP A 90 -22.19 -12.42 10.17
N ARG A 91 -21.82 -11.15 9.95
CA ARG A 91 -22.72 -10.13 9.40
C ARG A 91 -23.23 -10.48 8.00
N THR A 92 -22.34 -10.99 7.15
CA THR A 92 -22.68 -11.37 5.77
C THR A 92 -23.60 -12.57 5.71
N LEU A 93 -23.33 -13.57 6.54
CA LEU A 93 -24.10 -14.80 6.62
C LEU A 93 -25.52 -14.56 7.17
N ARG A 94 -25.69 -13.58 8.06
CA ARG A 94 -27.00 -13.19 8.62
C ARG A 94 -27.85 -12.36 7.66
N SER A 95 -27.29 -11.78 6.61
CA SER A 95 -28.01 -10.93 5.65
C SER A 95 -27.61 -11.25 4.20
N PRO A 96 -27.82 -12.50 3.75
CA PRO A 96 -27.49 -12.91 2.40
C PRO A 96 -28.40 -12.16 1.42
N SER A 97 -27.81 -11.36 0.53
CA SER A 97 -28.52 -10.74 -0.58
C SER A 97 -27.87 -11.13 -1.90
N SER A 98 -28.68 -11.52 -2.88
CA SER A 98 -28.21 -11.85 -4.24
C SER A 98 -27.47 -10.68 -4.89
N LEU A 99 -27.86 -9.46 -4.54
CA LEU A 99 -27.19 -8.24 -4.96
C LEU A 99 -25.80 -8.11 -4.32
N ALA A 100 -25.63 -8.40 -3.03
CA ALA A 100 -24.30 -8.41 -2.40
C ALA A 100 -23.36 -9.47 -3.02
N PHE A 101 -23.89 -10.64 -3.41
CA PHE A 101 -23.10 -11.65 -4.14
C PHE A 101 -22.58 -11.11 -5.48
N LEU A 102 -23.45 -10.53 -6.31
CA LEU A 102 -23.05 -9.99 -7.63
C LEU A 102 -22.05 -8.84 -7.50
N PHE A 103 -22.31 -7.89 -6.59
CA PHE A 103 -21.41 -6.76 -6.39
C PHE A 103 -20.07 -7.17 -5.76
N SER A 104 -20.06 -8.08 -4.78
CA SER A 104 -18.81 -8.60 -4.20
C SER A 104 -18.00 -9.39 -5.23
N GLY A 105 -18.66 -10.17 -6.09
CA GLY A 105 -18.02 -10.82 -7.23
C GLY A 105 -17.39 -9.80 -8.18
N LEU A 106 -18.14 -8.80 -8.64
CA LEU A 106 -17.62 -7.75 -9.53
C LEU A 106 -16.42 -7.02 -8.91
N LEU A 107 -16.53 -6.65 -7.64
CA LEU A 107 -15.47 -5.95 -6.92
C LEU A 107 -14.24 -6.84 -6.70
N THR A 108 -14.42 -8.14 -6.44
CA THR A 108 -13.36 -9.14 -6.37
C THR A 108 -12.57 -9.21 -7.67
N PHE A 109 -13.26 -9.33 -8.80
CA PHE A 109 -12.60 -9.39 -10.11
C PHE A 109 -11.94 -8.06 -10.47
N ALA A 110 -12.55 -6.93 -10.15
CA ALA A 110 -11.98 -5.61 -10.39
C ALA A 110 -10.68 -5.39 -9.57
N MET A 111 -10.75 -5.55 -8.24
CA MET A 111 -9.60 -5.34 -7.34
C MET A 111 -8.54 -6.43 -7.52
N GLY A 112 -8.97 -7.67 -7.74
CA GLY A 112 -8.09 -8.77 -8.07
C GLY A 112 -7.30 -8.50 -9.35
N SER A 113 -7.96 -7.99 -10.40
CA SER A 113 -7.26 -7.69 -11.66
C SER A 113 -6.19 -6.62 -11.46
N VAL A 114 -6.47 -5.58 -10.67
CA VAL A 114 -5.46 -4.57 -10.30
C VAL A 114 -4.27 -5.21 -9.58
N CYS A 115 -4.53 -6.17 -8.69
CA CYS A 115 -3.50 -6.91 -7.97
C CYS A 115 -2.65 -7.80 -8.90
N ALA A 116 -3.30 -8.58 -9.78
CA ALA A 116 -2.63 -9.41 -10.77
C ALA A 116 -1.76 -8.58 -11.73
N LEU A 117 -2.20 -7.38 -12.11
CA LEU A 117 -1.37 -6.44 -12.88
C LEU A 117 -0.08 -6.05 -12.14
N GLN A 118 -0.11 -5.89 -10.82
CA GLN A 118 1.10 -5.59 -10.04
C GLN A 118 2.05 -6.79 -10.01
N ILE A 119 1.51 -7.99 -9.85
CA ILE A 119 2.27 -9.23 -9.90
C ILE A 119 2.90 -9.43 -11.28
N ILE A 120 2.18 -9.16 -12.37
CA ILE A 120 2.72 -9.17 -13.74
C ILE A 120 3.91 -8.21 -13.87
N GLY A 121 3.76 -6.98 -13.37
CA GLY A 121 4.84 -5.99 -13.41
C GLY A 121 6.08 -6.42 -12.60
N ALA A 122 5.86 -7.04 -11.44
CA ALA A 122 6.94 -7.59 -10.62
C ALA A 122 7.60 -8.81 -11.27
N ALA A 123 6.82 -9.68 -11.93
CA ALA A 123 7.32 -10.81 -12.69
C ALA A 123 8.19 -10.35 -13.86
N ASN A 124 7.71 -9.43 -14.69
CA ASN A 124 8.50 -8.88 -15.79
C ASN A 124 9.83 -8.28 -15.30
N ARG A 125 9.81 -7.57 -14.17
CA ARG A 125 11.03 -7.03 -13.56
C ARG A 125 11.99 -8.14 -13.10
N ALA A 126 11.49 -9.17 -12.43
CA ALA A 126 12.31 -10.30 -12.01
C ALA A 126 12.93 -11.01 -13.22
N TYR A 127 12.15 -11.26 -14.28
CA TYR A 127 12.67 -11.89 -15.50
C TYR A 127 13.49 -10.95 -16.38
N GLY A 128 13.53 -9.64 -16.10
CA GLY A 128 14.26 -8.65 -16.88
C GLY A 128 13.66 -8.39 -18.26
N VAL A 129 12.37 -8.69 -18.46
CA VAL A 129 11.68 -8.55 -19.74
C VAL A 129 10.83 -7.28 -19.77
N PRO A 130 10.88 -6.47 -20.85
CA PRO A 130 9.97 -5.35 -21.02
C PRO A 130 8.54 -5.85 -21.27
N GLU A 131 7.54 -5.08 -20.84
CA GLU A 131 6.14 -5.39 -21.11
C GLU A 131 5.78 -4.95 -22.55
N THR A 132 5.60 -5.91 -23.45
CA THR A 132 5.24 -5.65 -24.85
C THR A 132 3.74 -5.83 -25.11
N ARG A 133 3.01 -6.49 -24.19
CA ARG A 133 1.59 -6.79 -24.38
C ARG A 133 0.76 -5.51 -24.29
N PRO A 134 -0.23 -5.34 -25.18
CA PRO A 134 -1.15 -4.21 -25.08
C PRO A 134 -1.98 -4.31 -23.80
N PHE A 135 -2.40 -3.15 -23.26
CA PHE A 135 -3.11 -3.07 -21.98
C PHE A 135 -4.31 -4.02 -21.88
N TRP A 136 -5.11 -4.14 -22.94
CA TRP A 136 -6.30 -5.01 -22.96
C TRP A 136 -5.94 -6.50 -22.81
N LYS A 137 -4.85 -6.97 -23.43
CA LYS A 137 -4.38 -8.36 -23.32
C LYS A 137 -3.88 -8.63 -21.90
N ARG A 138 -3.13 -7.68 -21.33
CA ARG A 138 -2.65 -7.75 -19.95
C ARG A 138 -3.81 -7.78 -18.94
N TRP A 139 -4.84 -6.97 -19.18
CA TRP A 139 -6.04 -6.93 -18.34
C TRP A 139 -6.85 -8.23 -18.44
N LEU A 140 -6.99 -8.81 -19.63
CA LEU A 140 -7.62 -10.12 -19.82
C LEU A 140 -6.86 -11.23 -19.07
N ILE A 141 -5.53 -11.26 -19.17
CA ILE A 141 -4.68 -12.20 -18.43
C ILE A 141 -4.89 -12.02 -16.92
N ALA A 142 -4.94 -10.77 -16.44
CA ALA A 142 -5.19 -10.47 -15.03
C ALA A 142 -6.55 -11.00 -14.55
N ILE A 143 -7.62 -10.85 -15.33
CA ILE A 143 -8.95 -11.41 -15.01
C ILE A 143 -8.90 -12.93 -14.95
N LEU A 144 -8.30 -13.58 -15.96
CA LEU A 144 -8.18 -15.04 -16.02
C LEU A 144 -7.39 -15.60 -14.84
N LEU A 145 -6.31 -14.92 -14.46
CA LEU A 145 -5.51 -15.27 -13.28
C LEU A 145 -6.33 -15.24 -12.00
N ILE A 146 -7.15 -14.20 -11.82
CA ILE A 146 -7.99 -14.04 -10.63
C ILE A 146 -9.15 -15.03 -10.64
N LEU A 147 -9.74 -15.32 -11.79
CA LEU A 147 -10.75 -16.35 -11.94
C LEU A 147 -10.17 -17.73 -11.56
N GLY A 148 -9.02 -18.09 -12.12
CA GLY A 148 -8.33 -19.34 -11.79
C GLY A 148 -7.95 -19.42 -10.32
N PHE A 149 -7.38 -18.35 -9.76
CA PHE A 149 -7.05 -18.26 -8.34
C PHE A 149 -8.30 -18.43 -7.47
N THR A 150 -9.40 -17.73 -7.80
CA THR A 150 -10.65 -17.80 -7.05
C THR A 150 -11.26 -19.20 -7.09
N LEU A 151 -11.24 -19.86 -8.26
CA LEU A 151 -11.74 -21.22 -8.41
C LEU A 151 -10.91 -22.21 -7.58
N LEU A 152 -9.58 -22.10 -7.62
CA LEU A 152 -8.69 -22.98 -6.84
C LEU A 152 -8.81 -22.75 -5.33
N VAL A 153 -9.02 -21.52 -4.89
CA VAL A 153 -9.27 -21.22 -3.47
C VAL A 153 -10.67 -21.66 -3.05
N ALA A 154 -11.68 -21.55 -3.90
CA ALA A 154 -13.03 -22.04 -3.62
C ALA A 154 -13.05 -23.57 -3.46
N THR A 155 -12.34 -24.32 -4.33
CA THR A 155 -12.20 -25.78 -4.17
C THR A 155 -11.41 -26.14 -2.93
N MET A 156 -10.35 -25.40 -2.60
CA MET A 156 -9.64 -25.53 -1.34
C MET A 156 -10.57 -25.28 -0.13
N ALA A 157 -11.38 -24.22 -0.15
CA ALA A 157 -12.31 -23.91 0.94
C ALA A 157 -13.35 -25.02 1.13
N PHE A 158 -13.89 -25.56 0.03
CA PHE A 158 -14.80 -26.72 0.07
C PHE A 158 -14.13 -27.96 0.68
N MET A 159 -12.85 -28.19 0.37
CA MET A 159 -12.08 -29.30 0.94
C MET A 159 -11.73 -29.07 2.41
N VAL A 160 -11.37 -27.86 2.81
CA VAL A 160 -11.06 -27.52 4.22
C VAL A 160 -12.30 -27.64 5.12
N LEU A 161 -13.50 -27.45 4.57
CA LEU A 161 -14.78 -27.82 5.20
C LEU A 161 -14.96 -29.36 5.31
N SER A 162 -13.87 -30.14 5.23
CA SER A 162 -13.78 -31.60 5.27
C SER A 162 -14.64 -32.29 6.33
N PRO A 163 -14.75 -31.80 7.58
CA PRO A 163 -15.63 -32.44 8.56
C PRO A 163 -17.11 -32.39 8.15
N HIS A 164 -17.52 -31.33 7.43
CA HIS A 164 -18.89 -31.16 6.94
C HIS A 164 -19.08 -31.84 5.58
N SER A 165 -18.11 -31.72 4.66
CA SER A 165 -18.19 -32.39 3.35
C SER A 165 -18.03 -33.91 3.49
N GLY A 166 -17.17 -34.38 4.38
CA GLY A 166 -17.01 -35.79 4.75
C GLY A 166 -18.26 -36.37 5.41
N ALA A 167 -18.87 -35.65 6.37
CA ALA A 167 -20.16 -36.04 6.96
C ALA A 167 -21.30 -36.02 5.93
N TYR A 168 -21.28 -35.08 4.97
CA TYR A 168 -22.23 -35.07 3.85
C TYR A 168 -22.04 -36.29 2.94
N LEU A 169 -20.80 -36.62 2.54
CA LEU A 169 -20.53 -37.84 1.78
C LEU A 169 -20.90 -39.10 2.58
N GLN A 170 -20.68 -39.12 3.90
CA GLN A 170 -21.10 -40.22 4.75
C GLN A 170 -22.63 -40.39 4.75
N ARG A 171 -23.39 -39.30 4.87
CA ARG A 171 -24.87 -39.34 4.85
C ARG A 171 -25.44 -39.73 3.48
N THR A 172 -24.83 -39.25 2.39
CA THR A 172 -25.36 -39.47 1.03
C THR A 172 -24.88 -40.79 0.41
N VAL A 173 -23.63 -41.18 0.67
CA VAL A 173 -22.95 -42.32 0.03
C VAL A 173 -22.70 -43.48 1.00
N GLY A 174 -22.86 -43.28 2.31
CA GLY A 174 -22.69 -44.34 3.32
C GLY A 174 -21.22 -44.69 3.60
N LEU A 175 -20.31 -43.72 3.54
CA LEU A 175 -18.87 -43.97 3.76
C LEU A 175 -18.58 -44.41 5.21
N PRO A 176 -17.74 -45.44 5.43
CA PRO A 176 -17.20 -45.79 6.75
C PRO A 176 -16.41 -44.64 7.40
N ASP A 177 -16.42 -44.56 8.73
CA ASP A 177 -15.73 -43.51 9.50
C ASP A 177 -14.25 -43.37 9.15
N VAL A 178 -13.57 -44.50 8.89
CA VAL A 178 -12.16 -44.54 8.48
C VAL A 178 -11.92 -43.74 7.19
N LEU A 179 -12.86 -43.75 6.24
CA LEU A 179 -12.75 -42.97 5.01
C LEU A 179 -13.00 -41.48 5.24
N VAL A 180 -13.81 -41.12 6.24
CA VAL A 180 -14.05 -39.72 6.62
C VAL A 180 -12.80 -39.12 7.28
N ASP A 181 -12.13 -39.87 8.17
CA ASP A 181 -10.87 -39.45 8.77
C ASP A 181 -9.75 -39.32 7.73
N LEU A 182 -9.66 -40.29 6.81
CA LEU A 182 -8.72 -40.25 5.70
C LEU A 182 -9.00 -39.05 4.77
N TRP A 183 -10.28 -38.73 4.54
CA TRP A 183 -10.70 -37.56 3.78
C TRP A 183 -10.23 -36.26 4.41
N GLY A 184 -10.26 -36.16 5.75
CA GLY A 184 -9.71 -35.03 6.51
C GLY A 184 -8.24 -34.77 6.18
N GLY A 185 -7.39 -35.79 6.29
CA GLY A 185 -5.97 -35.70 5.96
C GLY A 185 -5.71 -35.41 4.48
N LEU A 186 -6.44 -36.08 3.59
CA LEU A 186 -6.32 -35.91 2.14
C LEU A 186 -6.74 -34.50 1.70
N SER A 187 -7.74 -33.90 2.35
CA SER A 187 -8.23 -32.55 2.06
C SER A 187 -7.14 -31.49 2.26
N TRP A 188 -6.33 -31.60 3.32
CA TRP A 188 -5.19 -30.69 3.54
C TRP A 188 -4.08 -30.88 2.51
N LEU A 189 -3.82 -32.11 2.10
CA LEU A 189 -2.86 -32.39 1.02
C LEU A 189 -3.34 -31.79 -0.30
N ILE A 190 -4.63 -31.95 -0.63
CA ILE A 190 -5.19 -31.37 -1.86
C ILE A 190 -5.19 -29.84 -1.77
N ALA A 191 -5.52 -29.25 -0.62
CA ALA A 191 -5.42 -27.81 -0.39
C ALA A 191 -3.99 -27.30 -0.67
N PHE A 192 -2.98 -28.00 -0.16
CA PHE A 192 -1.57 -27.69 -0.41
C PHE A 192 -1.21 -27.77 -1.90
N VAL A 193 -1.66 -28.83 -2.60
CA VAL A 193 -1.44 -29.00 -4.04
C VAL A 193 -2.16 -27.93 -4.86
N ASN A 194 -3.41 -27.61 -4.52
CA ASN A 194 -4.20 -26.55 -5.17
C ASN A 194 -3.54 -25.19 -5.01
N LEU A 195 -3.04 -24.87 -3.82
CA LEU A 195 -2.34 -23.61 -3.58
C LEU A 195 -1.01 -23.55 -4.34
N THR A 196 -0.27 -24.66 -4.40
CA THR A 196 0.94 -24.78 -5.22
C THR A 196 0.62 -24.56 -6.70
N LEU A 197 -0.46 -25.17 -7.19
CA LEU A 197 -0.92 -25.03 -8.57
C LEU A 197 -1.39 -23.60 -8.87
N ALA A 198 -2.05 -22.93 -7.92
CA ALA A 198 -2.50 -21.56 -8.06
C ALA A 198 -1.31 -20.61 -8.25
N PHE A 199 -0.26 -20.74 -7.42
CA PHE A 199 0.96 -19.95 -7.60
C PHE A 199 1.72 -20.34 -8.87
N ALA A 200 1.79 -21.63 -9.22
CA ALA A 200 2.43 -22.06 -10.46
C ALA A 200 1.73 -21.51 -11.71
N ALA A 201 0.39 -21.51 -11.76
CA ALA A 201 -0.38 -20.90 -12.83
C ALA A 201 -0.14 -19.38 -12.90
N LEU A 202 -0.14 -18.72 -11.74
CA LEU A 202 0.15 -17.29 -11.62
C LEU A 202 1.55 -16.94 -12.14
N TYR A 203 2.58 -17.68 -11.75
CA TYR A 203 3.96 -17.45 -12.20
C TYR A 203 4.21 -17.85 -13.65
N HIS A 204 3.34 -18.66 -14.25
CA HIS A 204 3.46 -19.08 -15.64
C HIS A 204 2.86 -18.04 -16.58
N MET A 205 1.71 -17.47 -16.23
CA MET A 205 1.00 -16.49 -17.09
C MET A 205 1.42 -15.05 -16.82
N ALA A 206 2.04 -14.76 -15.67
CA ALA A 206 2.41 -13.40 -15.30
C ALA A 206 3.49 -12.77 -16.21
N PRO A 207 4.67 -13.38 -16.41
CA PRO A 207 5.74 -12.74 -17.18
C PRO A 207 5.42 -12.70 -18.68
N ASP A 208 5.92 -11.68 -19.38
CA ASP A 208 5.83 -11.55 -20.84
C ASP A 208 6.90 -12.39 -21.54
N THR A 209 6.93 -13.70 -21.24
CA THR A 209 7.87 -14.65 -21.83
C THR A 209 7.26 -16.05 -21.84
N GLU A 210 7.58 -16.84 -22.86
CA GLU A 210 7.07 -18.20 -22.99
C GLU A 210 7.85 -19.13 -22.04
N LEU A 211 7.24 -19.43 -20.89
CA LEU A 211 7.82 -20.36 -19.91
C LEU A 211 7.16 -21.73 -20.04
N SER A 212 7.93 -22.81 -20.02
CA SER A 212 7.33 -24.13 -19.81
C SER A 212 6.81 -24.26 -18.37
N PHE A 213 5.64 -24.88 -18.18
CA PHE A 213 5.01 -25.05 -16.87
C PHE A 213 5.95 -25.71 -15.84
N ARG A 214 6.86 -26.58 -16.31
CA ARG A 214 7.85 -27.26 -15.47
C ARG A 214 8.77 -26.30 -14.73
N TRP A 215 9.21 -25.20 -15.37
CA TRP A 215 10.13 -24.23 -14.75
C TRP A 215 9.47 -23.41 -13.65
N VAL A 216 8.14 -23.45 -13.58
CA VAL A 216 7.36 -22.56 -12.72
C VAL A 216 6.88 -23.27 -11.45
N THR A 217 6.68 -24.59 -11.53
CA THR A 217 6.24 -25.42 -10.40
C THR A 217 7.15 -25.39 -9.16
N PRO A 218 8.50 -25.32 -9.26
CA PRO A 218 9.37 -25.25 -8.08
C PRO A 218 9.16 -23.98 -7.26
N GLY A 219 9.03 -22.82 -7.91
CA GLY A 219 8.70 -21.57 -7.25
C GLY A 219 7.30 -21.57 -6.66
N GLY A 220 6.31 -22.15 -7.35
CA GLY A 220 4.96 -22.32 -6.79
C GLY A 220 4.97 -23.12 -5.48
N LEU A 221 5.69 -24.25 -5.47
CA LEU A 221 5.86 -25.08 -4.28
C LEU A 221 6.58 -24.31 -3.16
N MET A 222 7.67 -23.61 -3.51
CA MET A 222 8.45 -22.85 -2.52
C MET A 222 7.62 -21.70 -1.93
N THR A 223 6.80 -21.01 -2.72
CA THR A 223 5.87 -20.00 -2.23
C THR A 223 4.89 -20.59 -1.24
N THR A 224 4.28 -21.73 -1.54
CA THR A 224 3.35 -22.40 -0.61
C THR A 224 4.04 -22.78 0.71
N VAL A 225 5.25 -23.34 0.65
CA VAL A 225 6.04 -23.68 1.85
C VAL A 225 6.42 -22.43 2.64
N LEU A 226 6.97 -21.41 1.97
CA LEU A 226 7.36 -20.15 2.60
C LEU A 226 6.17 -19.43 3.21
N LEU A 227 5.00 -19.51 2.60
CA LEU A 227 3.77 -18.92 3.12
C LEU A 227 3.36 -19.59 4.44
N LEU A 228 3.36 -20.92 4.50
CA LEU A 228 3.06 -21.67 5.73
C LEU A 228 4.05 -21.33 6.85
N VAL A 229 5.35 -21.35 6.54
CA VAL A 229 6.42 -21.04 7.50
C VAL A 229 6.33 -19.59 7.98
N SER A 230 6.14 -18.65 7.05
CA SER A 230 6.04 -17.22 7.38
C SER A 230 4.80 -16.91 8.20
N SER A 231 3.67 -17.58 7.95
CA SER A 231 2.47 -17.45 8.78
C SER A 231 2.73 -17.91 10.23
N GLN A 232 3.42 -19.04 10.46
CA GLN A 232 3.79 -19.45 11.82
C GLN A 232 4.68 -18.43 12.51
N ILE A 233 5.73 -17.98 11.83
CA ILE A 233 6.66 -16.98 12.37
C ILE A 233 5.92 -15.68 12.70
N PHE A 234 5.03 -15.25 11.81
CA PHE A 234 4.27 -14.02 11.99
C PHE A 234 3.29 -14.13 13.16
N ILE A 235 2.60 -15.25 13.33
CA ILE A 235 1.71 -15.50 14.48
C ILE A 235 2.50 -15.44 15.78
N LEU A 236 3.65 -16.10 15.85
CA LEU A 236 4.53 -16.05 17.01
C LEU A 236 5.00 -14.63 17.33
N TRP A 237 5.34 -13.85 16.31
CA TRP A 237 5.72 -12.44 16.47
C TRP A 237 4.54 -11.59 16.95
N ALA A 238 3.37 -11.71 16.32
CA ALA A 238 2.19 -10.91 16.63
C ALA A 238 1.69 -11.16 18.06
N ASN A 239 1.66 -12.43 18.49
CA ASN A 239 1.15 -12.82 19.80
C ASN A 239 2.11 -12.47 20.94
N ASN A 240 3.42 -12.55 20.71
CA ASN A 240 4.41 -12.37 21.78
C ASN A 240 5.03 -10.98 21.82
N ILE A 241 5.35 -10.40 20.66
CA ILE A 241 6.16 -9.18 20.55
C ILE A 241 5.28 -7.94 20.33
N PHE A 242 4.30 -8.01 19.42
CA PHE A 242 3.60 -6.80 18.97
C PHE A 242 2.39 -6.39 19.83
N ARG A 243 1.90 -7.23 20.77
CA ARG A 243 0.77 -6.99 21.71
C ARG A 243 -0.12 -5.79 21.32
N SER A 244 -0.84 -5.94 20.20
CA SER A 244 -1.53 -4.87 19.46
C SER A 244 -2.44 -3.99 20.34
N ASN A 245 -3.11 -4.62 21.31
CA ASN A 245 -4.05 -3.97 22.21
C ASN A 245 -3.40 -2.89 23.10
N GLN A 246 -2.10 -3.01 23.40
CA GLN A 246 -1.38 -2.04 24.25
C GLN A 246 -0.84 -0.85 23.45
N LEU A 247 -0.42 -1.05 22.20
CA LEU A 247 0.23 0.00 21.39
C LEU A 247 -0.77 0.81 20.56
N PHE A 248 -1.78 0.15 19.99
CA PHE A 248 -2.65 0.76 18.97
C PHE A 248 -4.16 0.50 19.23
N GLY A 249 -4.50 -0.28 20.27
CA GLY A 249 -5.89 -0.64 20.58
C GLY A 249 -6.59 -1.35 19.41
N GLN A 250 -7.86 -1.02 19.16
CA GLN A 250 -8.66 -1.60 18.06
C GLN A 250 -8.04 -1.38 16.66
N LEU A 251 -7.22 -0.34 16.47
CA LEU A 251 -6.53 -0.08 15.21
C LEU A 251 -5.33 -0.99 14.98
N GLY A 252 -4.77 -1.55 16.05
CA GLY A 252 -3.63 -2.46 15.97
C GLY A 252 -3.93 -3.72 15.16
N ALA A 253 -5.19 -4.18 15.17
CA ALA A 253 -5.60 -5.34 14.40
C ALA A 253 -5.47 -5.12 12.87
N GLY A 254 -5.84 -3.92 12.38
CA GLY A 254 -5.66 -3.55 10.98
C GLY A 254 -4.19 -3.44 10.57
N ILE A 255 -3.33 -2.93 11.46
CA ILE A 255 -1.87 -2.86 11.22
C ILE A 255 -1.26 -4.26 11.15
N VAL A 256 -1.62 -5.16 12.07
CA VAL A 256 -1.16 -6.55 12.06
C VAL A 256 -1.58 -7.25 10.77
N LEU A 257 -2.83 -7.05 10.32
CA LEU A 257 -3.30 -7.58 9.05
C LEU A 257 -2.49 -7.03 7.86
N LEU A 258 -2.24 -5.72 7.81
CA LEU A 258 -1.42 -5.10 6.75
C LEU A 258 0.01 -5.63 6.71
N LEU A 259 0.65 -5.79 7.87
CA LEU A 259 1.99 -6.37 7.98
C LEU A 259 2.01 -7.84 7.56
N TRP A 260 0.97 -8.60 7.87
CA TRP A 260 0.83 -9.97 7.41
C TRP A 260 0.67 -10.04 5.88
N LEU A 261 -0.18 -9.19 5.29
CA LEU A 261 -0.34 -9.08 3.83
C LEU A 261 0.96 -8.63 3.13
N PHE A 262 1.76 -7.81 3.80
CA PHE A 262 3.10 -7.45 3.34
C PHE A 262 4.05 -8.64 3.30
N VAL A 263 4.05 -9.48 4.34
CA VAL A 263 4.81 -10.73 4.34
C VAL A 263 4.36 -11.65 3.19
N ILE A 264 3.05 -11.76 2.94
CA ILE A 264 2.54 -12.50 1.77
C ILE A 264 3.11 -11.92 0.47
N GLY A 265 3.09 -10.60 0.31
CA GLY A 265 3.68 -9.92 -0.84
C GLY A 265 5.13 -10.29 -1.05
N LEU A 266 5.94 -10.27 0.00
CA LEU A 266 7.36 -10.67 -0.07
C LEU A 266 7.55 -12.13 -0.44
N VAL A 267 6.71 -13.03 0.08
CA VAL A 267 6.74 -14.47 -0.25
C VAL A 267 6.35 -14.70 -1.71
N VAL A 268 5.32 -14.01 -2.21
CA VAL A 268 4.92 -14.08 -3.62
C VAL A 268 6.05 -13.61 -4.53
N LEU A 269 6.71 -12.50 -4.20
CA LEU A 269 7.86 -11.98 -4.95
C LEU A 269 9.07 -12.93 -4.89
N ALA A 270 9.31 -13.57 -3.74
CA ALA A 270 10.37 -14.56 -3.60
C ALA A 270 10.16 -15.76 -4.54
N GLY A 271 8.94 -16.27 -4.66
CA GLY A 271 8.61 -17.34 -5.60
C GLY A 271 8.84 -17.00 -7.06
N ILE A 272 8.51 -15.76 -7.45
CA ILE A 272 8.80 -15.24 -8.79
C ILE A 272 10.31 -15.23 -9.03
N GLU A 273 11.09 -14.68 -8.10
CA GLU A 273 12.54 -14.55 -8.24
C GLU A 273 13.25 -15.92 -8.23
N ILE A 274 12.73 -16.89 -7.49
CA ILE A 274 13.19 -18.29 -7.51
C ILE A 274 13.02 -18.89 -8.91
N ASN A 275 11.85 -18.73 -9.51
CA ASN A 275 11.61 -19.24 -10.87
C ASN A 275 12.47 -18.52 -11.90
N ALA A 276 12.64 -17.20 -11.76
CA ALA A 276 13.52 -16.42 -12.63
C ALA A 276 14.98 -16.88 -12.52
N GLU A 277 15.48 -17.15 -11.31
CA GLU A 277 16.84 -17.66 -11.11
C GLU A 277 17.03 -19.07 -11.63
N LEU A 278 16.01 -19.94 -11.50
CA LEU A 278 16.04 -21.28 -12.07
C LEU A 278 16.08 -21.24 -13.61
N ALA A 279 15.27 -20.37 -14.22
CA ALA A 279 15.28 -20.16 -15.66
C ALA A 279 16.64 -19.65 -16.16
N ARG A 280 17.26 -18.70 -15.44
CA ARG A 280 18.62 -18.22 -15.75
C ARG A 280 19.67 -19.33 -15.61
N SER A 281 19.66 -20.06 -14.49
CA SER A 281 20.63 -21.13 -14.23
C SER A 281 20.51 -22.29 -15.24
N ALA A 282 19.33 -22.48 -15.84
CA ALA A 282 19.12 -23.41 -16.93
C ALA A 282 19.55 -22.84 -18.31
N GLY A 283 19.39 -21.53 -18.52
CA GLY A 283 19.81 -20.81 -19.73
C GLY A 283 21.32 -20.50 -19.80
N ASP A 284 22.02 -20.49 -18.65
CA ASP A 284 23.47 -20.31 -18.53
C ASP A 284 24.29 -21.41 -19.25
N GLN A 285 23.64 -22.44 -19.84
CA GLN A 285 24.30 -23.43 -20.70
C GLN A 285 24.21 -23.14 -22.21
N GLU A 286 23.38 -22.21 -22.69
CA GLU A 286 23.19 -22.04 -24.14
C GLU A 286 23.37 -20.62 -24.67
N ASN A 287 23.11 -19.54 -23.92
CA ASN A 287 23.35 -18.16 -24.40
C ASN A 287 23.56 -17.18 -23.24
N ALA A 288 24.76 -17.15 -22.66
CA ALA A 288 25.14 -16.08 -21.74
C ALA A 288 25.57 -14.84 -22.55
N GLU A 289 24.61 -14.12 -23.14
CA GLU A 289 24.83 -12.70 -23.38
C GLU A 289 24.75 -11.97 -22.04
N PRO A 290 25.68 -11.04 -21.76
CA PRO A 290 25.61 -10.24 -20.54
C PRO A 290 24.26 -9.54 -20.53
N ILE A 291 23.60 -9.54 -19.36
CA ILE A 291 22.45 -8.68 -19.11
C ILE A 291 22.86 -7.30 -19.60
N ALA A 292 22.27 -6.86 -20.72
CA ALA A 292 22.31 -5.47 -21.08
C ALA A 292 21.70 -4.78 -19.86
N SER A 293 22.56 -4.09 -19.11
CA SER A 293 22.11 -3.02 -18.24
C SER A 293 20.99 -2.31 -18.98
N PRO A 294 19.87 -1.99 -18.32
CA PRO A 294 19.02 -0.90 -18.69
C PRO A 294 19.41 -0.20 -19.98
N GLN A 295 18.77 -0.29 -21.14
CA GLN A 295 19.02 0.74 -22.17
C GLN A 295 18.50 2.05 -21.57
N GLU A 296 19.35 2.61 -20.72
CA GLU A 296 19.12 3.63 -19.77
C GLU A 296 19.56 4.86 -20.51
N HIS A 297 18.59 5.70 -20.84
CA HIS A 297 18.89 7.06 -21.24
C HIS A 297 19.54 7.71 -20.02
N GLY A 298 20.87 7.59 -19.95
CA GLY A 298 21.72 8.31 -19.03
C GLY A 298 21.63 9.77 -19.39
N GLY A 299 20.54 10.42 -18.96
CA GLY A 299 20.46 11.85 -18.93
C GLY A 299 21.61 12.33 -18.04
N GLN A 300 22.59 12.99 -18.66
CA GLN A 300 23.58 13.76 -17.95
C GLN A 300 22.85 14.61 -16.89
N GLN A 301 23.41 14.68 -15.69
CA GLN A 301 23.02 15.65 -14.68
C GLN A 301 23.33 17.06 -15.22
N THR A 302 22.49 17.57 -16.11
CA THR A 302 22.54 18.96 -16.55
C THR A 302 21.79 19.77 -15.49
N GLY A 303 22.55 20.51 -14.69
CA GLY A 303 22.02 21.40 -13.68
C GLY A 303 20.91 22.29 -14.24
N MET A 304 19.86 22.51 -13.46
CA MET A 304 18.72 23.34 -13.83
C MET A 304 19.17 24.75 -14.20
N PRO A 305 18.69 25.31 -15.33
CA PRO A 305 19.12 26.64 -15.73
C PRO A 305 18.60 27.75 -14.82
N HIS A 306 19.45 28.75 -14.58
CA HIS A 306 19.05 29.99 -13.94
C HIS A 306 18.19 30.81 -14.90
N THR A 307 16.87 30.74 -14.76
CA THR A 307 15.90 31.52 -15.55
C THR A 307 15.44 32.79 -14.83
N SER A 308 15.03 33.80 -15.60
CA SER A 308 14.38 35.02 -15.09
C SER A 308 12.90 34.78 -14.76
N TRP A 309 12.33 35.53 -13.81
CA TRP A 309 10.92 35.43 -13.39
C TRP A 309 9.92 35.51 -14.54
N ALA A 310 10.18 36.35 -15.55
CA ALA A 310 9.29 36.47 -16.71
C ALA A 310 9.20 35.16 -17.52
N ARG A 311 10.33 34.43 -17.66
CA ARG A 311 10.37 33.13 -18.35
C ARG A 311 9.68 32.05 -17.54
N PHE A 312 9.89 32.03 -16.23
CA PHE A 312 9.20 31.11 -15.33
C PHE A 312 7.67 31.21 -15.44
N PHE A 313 7.10 32.42 -15.42
CA PHE A 313 5.65 32.59 -15.58
C PHE A 313 5.15 32.17 -16.96
N LYS A 314 5.96 32.31 -18.01
CA LYS A 314 5.65 31.80 -19.35
C LYS A 314 5.58 30.26 -19.32
N ASP A 315 6.60 29.60 -18.77
CA ASP A 315 6.65 28.13 -18.68
C ASP A 315 5.48 27.57 -17.85
N VAL A 316 5.10 28.26 -16.75
CA VAL A 316 3.92 27.91 -15.94
C VAL A 316 2.62 28.10 -16.73
N LYS A 317 2.51 29.14 -17.56
CA LYS A 317 1.34 29.35 -18.42
C LYS A 317 1.23 28.26 -19.49
N ASP A 318 2.35 27.86 -20.08
CA ASP A 318 2.39 26.81 -21.10
C ASP A 318 1.99 25.43 -20.53
N LEU A 319 2.27 25.20 -19.24
CA LEU A 319 1.82 24.02 -18.50
C LEU A 319 0.29 23.92 -18.36
N LEU A 320 -0.44 25.04 -18.40
CA LEU A 320 -1.91 25.06 -18.34
C LEU A 320 -2.59 24.75 -19.68
N GLY A 321 -1.82 24.56 -20.75
CA GLY A 321 -2.35 24.21 -22.06
C GLY A 321 -2.85 22.75 -22.17
N PRO A 322 -3.81 22.47 -23.08
CA PRO A 322 -4.34 21.10 -23.27
C PRO A 322 -3.26 20.10 -23.73
N ALA A 323 -2.26 20.57 -24.47
CA ALA A 323 -1.12 19.76 -24.88
C ALA A 323 -0.27 19.32 -23.66
N ALA A 324 -0.03 20.23 -22.71
CA ALA A 324 0.71 19.92 -21.48
C ALA A 324 -0.08 18.96 -20.59
N LEU A 325 -1.41 19.10 -20.49
CA LEU A 325 -2.26 18.15 -19.78
C LEU A 325 -2.20 16.75 -20.41
N ARG A 326 -2.26 16.64 -21.74
CA ARG A 326 -2.11 15.35 -22.44
C ARG A 326 -0.74 14.72 -22.19
N ARG A 327 0.33 15.54 -22.22
CA ARG A 327 1.68 15.09 -21.85
C ARG A 327 1.71 14.62 -20.38
N LEU A 328 1.04 15.31 -19.46
CA LEU A 328 1.03 14.96 -18.04
C LEU A 328 0.36 13.61 -17.84
N VAL A 329 -0.81 13.40 -18.42
CA VAL A 329 -1.52 12.11 -18.38
C VAL A 329 -0.65 10.99 -18.95
N HIS A 330 0.03 11.23 -20.07
CA HIS A 330 0.93 10.23 -20.65
C HIS A 330 2.06 9.86 -19.69
N ARG A 331 2.73 10.86 -19.09
CA ARG A 331 3.82 10.62 -18.12
C ARG A 331 3.35 9.94 -16.84
N LEU A 332 2.16 10.29 -16.34
CA LEU A 332 1.57 9.63 -15.17
C LEU A 332 1.37 8.13 -15.42
N LEU A 333 0.96 7.76 -16.64
CA LEU A 333 0.79 6.36 -17.05
C LEU A 333 2.14 5.67 -17.28
N GLU A 334 3.07 6.30 -18.00
CA GLU A 334 4.42 5.77 -18.28
C GLU A 334 5.23 5.52 -17.00
N ASN A 335 5.18 6.45 -16.03
CA ASN A 335 5.93 6.35 -14.78
C ASN A 335 5.26 5.45 -13.74
N GLY A 336 4.08 4.89 -14.04
CA GLY A 336 3.38 3.95 -13.17
C GLY A 336 2.94 4.59 -11.85
N ILE A 337 2.43 5.82 -11.90
CA ILE A 337 2.11 6.63 -10.72
C ILE A 337 0.94 6.03 -9.90
N LEU A 338 -0.01 5.37 -10.54
CA LEU A 338 -1.14 4.69 -9.88
C LEU A 338 -0.68 3.57 -8.92
N PRO A 339 0.10 2.56 -9.36
CA PRO A 339 0.71 1.58 -8.44
C PRO A 339 1.54 2.21 -7.32
N LEU A 340 2.28 3.27 -7.64
CA LEU A 340 3.16 3.94 -6.70
C LEU A 340 2.38 4.68 -5.60
N ALA A 341 1.19 5.20 -5.91
CA ALA A 341 0.28 5.75 -4.90
C ALA A 341 -0.17 4.67 -3.89
N GLY A 342 -0.41 3.43 -4.34
CA GLY A 342 -0.72 2.29 -3.45
C GLY A 342 0.45 1.94 -2.53
N ARG A 343 1.67 1.97 -3.07
CA ARG A 343 2.89 1.82 -2.26
C ARG A 343 3.00 2.91 -1.20
N LEU A 344 2.79 4.17 -1.57
CA LEU A 344 2.82 5.28 -0.62
C LEU A 344 1.74 5.15 0.44
N ALA A 345 0.51 4.79 0.06
CA ALA A 345 -0.60 4.58 0.99
C ALA A 345 -0.27 3.53 2.07
N TYR A 346 0.35 2.42 1.68
CA TYR A 346 0.83 1.40 2.61
C TYR A 346 1.83 1.96 3.62
N PHE A 347 2.85 2.68 3.16
CA PHE A 347 3.84 3.25 4.08
C PHE A 347 3.26 4.39 4.91
N PHE A 348 2.33 5.17 4.37
CA PHE A 348 1.64 6.23 5.11
C PHE A 348 0.78 5.66 6.23
N VAL A 349 0.02 4.59 6.01
CA VAL A 349 -0.80 4.01 7.09
C VAL A 349 0.07 3.43 8.21
N LEU A 350 1.19 2.79 7.87
CA LEU A 350 2.14 2.29 8.86
C LEU A 350 2.87 3.42 9.59
N PHE A 351 3.11 4.55 8.92
CA PHE A 351 3.75 5.72 9.51
C PHE A 351 2.78 6.49 10.42
N LEU A 352 1.51 6.59 10.02
CA LEU A 352 0.50 7.45 10.64
C LEU A 352 0.32 7.17 12.13
N PHE A 353 0.08 5.92 12.54
CA PHE A 353 -0.25 5.63 13.94
C PHE A 353 0.93 5.81 14.89
N PRO A 354 2.12 5.24 14.63
CA PRO A 354 3.32 5.48 15.45
C PRO A 354 3.67 6.97 15.53
N PHE A 355 3.51 7.69 14.42
CA PHE A 355 3.71 9.13 14.38
C PHE A 355 2.69 9.90 15.24
N LEU A 356 1.41 9.53 15.18
CA LEU A 356 0.38 10.12 16.05
C LEU A 356 0.68 9.85 17.54
N VAL A 357 1.08 8.63 17.90
CA VAL A 357 1.51 8.33 19.28
C VAL A 357 2.67 9.22 19.70
N LEU A 358 3.68 9.38 18.83
CA LEU A 358 4.81 10.28 19.08
C LEU A 358 4.33 11.72 19.31
N MET A 359 3.48 12.26 18.42
CA MET A 359 2.96 13.63 18.53
C MET A 359 2.20 13.85 19.84
N VAL A 360 1.30 12.94 20.15
CA VAL A 360 0.44 13.02 21.34
C VAL A 360 1.26 12.91 22.61
N SER A 361 2.30 12.08 22.61
CA SER A 361 3.22 11.94 23.73
C SER A 361 4.04 13.21 23.95
N LEU A 362 4.50 13.86 22.88
CA LEU A 362 5.17 15.17 22.98
C LEU A 362 4.24 16.23 23.54
N VAL A 363 2.97 16.23 23.12
CA VAL A 363 1.95 17.13 23.68
C VAL A 363 1.68 16.82 25.15
N GLY A 364 1.58 15.54 25.54
CA GLY A 364 1.39 15.13 26.94
C GLY A 364 2.56 15.49 27.87
N ILE A 365 3.77 15.65 27.34
CA ILE A 365 4.90 16.22 28.09
C ILE A 365 4.73 17.73 28.30
N LEU A 366 4.12 18.43 27.34
CA LEU A 366 3.98 19.89 27.36
C LEU A 366 2.70 20.39 28.05
N ILE A 367 1.62 19.59 28.03
CA ILE A 367 0.29 19.95 28.53
C ILE A 367 -0.08 19.08 29.74
N SER A 368 -0.38 19.73 30.86
CA SER A 368 -0.75 19.07 32.12
C SER A 368 -2.21 18.59 32.17
N ASP A 369 -3.12 19.17 31.37
CA ASP A 369 -4.53 18.74 31.26
C ASP A 369 -4.93 18.50 29.78
N PRO A 370 -5.07 17.25 29.33
CA PRO A 370 -5.26 16.91 27.93
C PRO A 370 -6.73 16.95 27.46
N GLU A 371 -7.71 16.92 28.37
CA GLU A 371 -9.14 16.81 28.00
C GLU A 371 -9.62 17.98 27.11
N PRO A 372 -9.30 19.27 27.42
CA PRO A 372 -9.67 20.39 26.55
C PRO A 372 -9.01 20.32 25.17
N PHE A 373 -7.78 19.79 25.09
CA PHE A 373 -7.05 19.64 23.84
C PHE A 373 -7.66 18.54 22.96
N ILE A 374 -7.98 17.37 23.53
CA ILE A 374 -8.63 16.26 22.82
C ILE A 374 -10.01 16.68 22.32
N ALA A 375 -10.83 17.30 23.18
CA ALA A 375 -12.15 17.78 22.80
C ALA A 375 -12.09 18.86 21.71
N GLY A 376 -11.12 19.78 21.81
CA GLY A 376 -10.86 20.82 20.82
C GLY A 376 -10.39 20.28 19.47
N LEU A 377 -9.59 19.21 19.46
CA LEU A 377 -9.18 18.52 18.23
C LEU A 377 -10.34 17.76 17.60
N ALA A 378 -11.07 16.96 18.39
CA ALA A 378 -12.19 16.14 17.89
C ALA A 378 -13.26 17.00 17.22
N GLY A 379 -13.71 18.08 17.87
CA GLY A 379 -14.73 18.97 17.30
C GLY A 379 -14.28 19.72 16.03
N ARG A 380 -12.97 19.85 15.80
CA ARG A 380 -12.42 20.46 14.57
C ARG A 380 -12.24 19.45 13.45
N MET A 381 -11.96 18.19 13.79
CA MET A 381 -11.90 17.11 12.82
C MET A 381 -13.26 16.85 12.17
N GLU A 382 -14.38 17.07 12.87
CA GLU A 382 -15.74 16.87 12.33
C GLU A 382 -16.04 17.71 11.08
N GLY A 383 -15.36 18.84 10.88
CA GLY A 383 -15.52 19.69 9.70
C GLY A 383 -14.56 19.37 8.54
N SER A 384 -13.52 18.56 8.77
CA SER A 384 -12.40 18.36 7.82
C SER A 384 -12.12 16.90 7.49
N LEU A 385 -12.49 15.97 8.37
CA LEU A 385 -12.33 14.53 8.22
C LEU A 385 -13.70 13.85 8.32
N PRO A 386 -13.93 12.75 7.58
CA PRO A 386 -15.07 11.87 7.80
C PRO A 386 -15.12 11.35 9.24
N ARG A 387 -16.33 11.21 9.81
CA ARG A 387 -16.55 10.82 11.22
C ARG A 387 -15.85 9.51 11.58
N GLU A 388 -15.75 8.62 10.62
CA GLU A 388 -15.17 7.28 10.75
C GLU A 388 -13.66 7.30 10.88
N MET A 389 -13.00 8.41 10.52
CA MET A 389 -11.58 8.63 10.78
C MET A 389 -11.34 9.26 12.17
N ILE A 390 -12.35 9.89 12.76
CA ILE A 390 -12.22 10.66 14.03
C ILE A 390 -12.21 9.72 15.23
N GLU A 391 -13.16 8.78 15.29
CA GLU A 391 -13.29 7.87 16.44
C GLU A 391 -12.02 7.04 16.71
N PRO A 392 -11.35 6.44 15.70
CA PRO A 392 -10.12 5.72 15.94
C PRO A 392 -8.99 6.62 16.45
N VAL A 393 -8.89 7.86 15.95
CA VAL A 393 -7.92 8.86 16.40
C VAL A 393 -8.23 9.30 17.83
N ARG A 394 -9.49 9.56 18.16
CA ARG A 394 -9.92 9.92 19.52
C ARG A 394 -9.61 8.83 20.53
N GLY A 395 -9.90 7.57 20.19
CA GLY A 395 -9.56 6.42 21.03
C GLY A 395 -8.05 6.25 21.21
N LEU A 396 -7.24 6.59 20.20
CA LEU A 396 -5.78 6.62 20.33
C LEU A 396 -5.32 7.75 21.26
N LEU A 397 -5.90 8.95 21.12
CA LEU A 397 -5.59 10.11 21.97
C LEU A 397 -5.85 9.78 23.45
N ASP A 398 -7.06 9.32 23.77
CA ASP A 398 -7.46 9.00 25.15
C ASP A 398 -6.52 7.98 25.81
N ARG A 399 -6.19 6.90 25.08
CA ARG A 399 -5.24 5.88 25.55
C ARG A 399 -3.83 6.43 25.74
N THR A 400 -3.37 7.26 24.82
CA THR A 400 -1.99 7.78 24.84
C THR A 400 -1.81 8.78 25.99
N PHE A 401 -2.82 9.60 26.28
CA PHE A 401 -2.75 10.55 27.40
C PHE A 401 -2.91 9.88 28.77
N ARG A 402 -3.65 8.77 28.88
CA ARG A 402 -3.95 8.11 30.17
C ARG A 402 -2.90 7.11 30.67
N GLY A 403 -1.84 6.82 29.91
CA GLY A 403 -0.76 5.98 30.42
C GLY A 403 0.11 5.29 29.38
N VAL A 404 0.97 6.04 28.70
CA VAL A 404 2.01 5.43 27.84
C VAL A 404 3.26 5.19 28.67
N SER A 405 3.65 3.92 28.78
CA SER A 405 4.92 3.56 29.42
C SER A 405 6.12 4.09 28.61
N SER A 406 7.23 4.45 29.27
CA SER A 406 8.44 4.92 28.58
C SER A 406 8.97 3.93 27.49
N PRO A 407 8.92 2.60 27.69
CA PRO A 407 9.26 1.63 26.63
C PRO A 407 8.35 1.71 25.40
N THR A 408 7.05 1.97 25.60
CA THR A 408 6.10 2.15 24.49
C THR A 408 6.47 3.38 23.66
N LEU A 409 6.82 4.49 24.30
CA LEU A 409 7.27 5.71 23.61
C LEU A 409 8.50 5.45 22.74
N VAL A 410 9.52 4.81 23.32
CA VAL A 410 10.76 4.46 22.60
C VAL A 410 10.46 3.52 21.44
N GLY A 411 9.61 2.52 21.65
CA GLY A 411 9.16 1.60 20.59
C GLY A 411 8.46 2.34 19.45
N SER A 412 7.53 3.25 19.75
CA SER A 412 6.84 4.08 18.76
C SER A 412 7.78 5.00 18.00
N VAL A 413 8.78 5.61 18.66
CA VAL A 413 9.81 6.42 17.99
C VAL A 413 10.61 5.56 17.01
N LEU A 414 11.16 4.43 17.46
CA LEU A 414 11.98 3.55 16.62
C LEU A 414 11.18 3.01 15.42
N PHE A 415 9.92 2.63 15.64
CA PHE A 415 9.05 2.17 14.58
C PHE A 415 8.69 3.31 13.60
N THR A 416 8.39 4.51 14.10
CA THR A 416 8.14 5.71 13.26
C THR A 416 9.36 6.04 12.38
N LEU A 417 10.56 6.00 12.95
CA LEU A 417 11.80 6.26 12.21
C LEU A 417 12.05 5.16 11.17
N GLY A 418 11.84 3.89 11.52
CA GLY A 418 12.01 2.77 10.60
C GLY A 418 11.06 2.83 9.40
N VAL A 419 9.75 2.93 9.68
CA VAL A 419 8.71 2.99 8.64
C VAL A 419 8.75 4.31 7.88
N GLY A 420 8.89 5.44 8.58
CA GLY A 420 8.99 6.75 7.95
C GLY A 420 10.20 6.83 7.02
N SER A 421 11.27 6.12 7.36
CA SER A 421 12.41 6.02 6.46
C SER A 421 12.16 5.17 5.21
N ALA A 422 11.37 4.10 5.32
CA ALA A 422 10.90 3.36 4.14
C ALA A 422 9.93 4.21 3.28
N ALA A 423 9.06 5.00 3.91
CA ALA A 423 8.14 5.92 3.23
C ALA A 423 8.92 6.99 2.45
N ALA A 424 9.89 7.64 3.09
CA ALA A 424 10.73 8.65 2.45
C ALA A 424 11.54 8.07 1.28
N GLN A 425 12.09 6.86 1.43
CA GLN A 425 12.76 6.18 0.33
C GLN A 425 11.82 5.92 -0.85
N ALA A 426 10.59 5.45 -0.59
CA ALA A 426 9.60 5.25 -1.64
C ALA A 426 9.25 6.55 -2.38
N ILE A 427 9.22 7.70 -1.67
CA ILE A 427 9.01 9.02 -2.29
C ILE A 427 10.25 9.46 -3.08
N SER A 428 11.45 9.25 -2.56
CA SER A 428 12.70 9.54 -3.27
C SER A 428 12.82 8.73 -4.56
N ASP A 429 12.50 7.44 -4.53
CA ASP A 429 12.49 6.58 -5.72
C ASP A 429 11.45 7.04 -6.74
N ALA A 430 10.28 7.50 -6.27
CA ALA A 430 9.26 8.10 -7.11
C ALA A 430 9.74 9.38 -7.77
N ALA A 431 10.33 10.29 -6.99
CA ALA A 431 10.89 11.55 -7.47
C ALA A 431 11.98 11.32 -8.50
N ASN A 432 12.94 10.44 -8.18
CA ASN A 432 14.02 10.05 -9.07
C ASN A 432 13.47 9.53 -10.41
N ARG A 433 12.41 8.71 -10.39
CA ARG A 433 11.74 8.24 -11.61
C ARG A 433 11.09 9.38 -12.40
N SER A 434 10.37 10.29 -11.76
CA SER A 434 9.72 11.43 -12.43
C SER A 434 10.71 12.37 -13.13
N TYR A 435 11.84 12.62 -12.47
CA TYR A 435 12.95 13.41 -13.01
C TYR A 435 13.80 12.63 -14.02
N GLY A 436 13.80 11.29 -13.96
CA GLY A 436 14.59 10.42 -14.84
C GLY A 436 16.04 10.27 -14.38
N VAL A 437 16.29 10.36 -13.08
CA VAL A 437 17.63 10.25 -12.47
C VAL A 437 17.75 9.00 -11.61
N ARG A 438 18.98 8.58 -11.33
CA ARG A 438 19.25 7.47 -10.41
C ARG A 438 19.61 7.94 -9.03
N GLU A 439 19.32 7.08 -8.05
CA GLU A 439 19.80 7.28 -6.70
C GLU A 439 21.31 6.98 -6.64
N THR A 440 22.11 8.01 -6.43
CA THR A 440 23.57 7.89 -6.24
C THR A 440 23.98 8.20 -4.81
N ARG A 441 23.03 8.67 -3.97
CA ARG A 441 23.33 8.98 -2.58
C ARG A 441 23.61 7.69 -1.81
N PRO A 442 24.67 7.66 -0.98
CA PRO A 442 24.92 6.51 -0.13
C PRO A 442 23.77 6.33 0.87
N PHE A 443 23.57 5.08 1.30
CA PHE A 443 22.44 4.68 2.16
C PHE A 443 22.22 5.61 3.37
N TRP A 444 23.29 6.03 4.07
CA TRP A 444 23.16 6.90 5.23
C TRP A 444 22.65 8.31 4.90
N LYS A 445 22.95 8.85 3.72
CA LYS A 445 22.40 10.15 3.28
C LYS A 445 20.91 10.04 2.98
N VAL A 446 20.48 8.96 2.33
CA VAL A 446 19.05 8.69 2.07
C VAL A 446 18.29 8.55 3.39
N ARG A 447 18.84 7.81 4.37
CA ARG A 447 18.27 7.70 5.72
C ARG A 447 18.24 9.06 6.46
N GLY A 448 19.30 9.87 6.33
CA GLY A 448 19.36 11.21 6.91
C GLY A 448 18.30 12.16 6.34
N VAL A 449 18.11 12.16 5.02
CA VAL A 449 17.04 12.90 4.33
C VAL A 449 15.66 12.44 4.83
N ALA A 450 15.47 11.14 5.02
CA ALA A 450 14.22 10.62 5.55
C ALA A 450 13.92 11.13 6.97
N VAL A 451 14.90 11.12 7.86
CA VAL A 451 14.76 11.66 9.22
C VAL A 451 14.44 13.16 9.15
N LEU A 452 15.15 13.92 8.32
CA LEU A 452 14.90 15.35 8.12
C LEU A 452 13.47 15.62 7.63
N LEU A 453 12.95 14.81 6.70
CA LEU A 453 11.57 14.90 6.23
C LEU A 453 10.57 14.62 7.36
N ILE A 454 10.79 13.60 8.19
CA ILE A 454 9.94 13.30 9.34
C ILE A 454 9.90 14.50 10.30
N PHE A 455 11.04 15.08 10.64
CA PHE A 455 11.12 16.27 11.49
C PHE A 455 10.45 17.49 10.85
N ALA A 456 10.62 17.71 9.55
CA ALA A 456 9.98 18.80 8.83
C ALA A 456 8.44 18.65 8.88
N PHE A 457 7.91 17.47 8.55
CA PHE A 457 6.47 17.19 8.64
C PHE A 457 5.94 17.32 10.07
N MET A 458 6.71 16.89 11.07
CA MET A 458 6.38 17.08 12.48
C MET A 458 6.19 18.56 12.82
N LEU A 459 7.18 19.41 12.49
CA LEU A 459 7.09 20.85 12.74
C LEU A 459 5.91 21.49 12.01
N LEU A 460 5.63 21.05 10.78
CA LEU A 460 4.50 21.54 9.98
C LEU A 460 3.15 21.12 10.57
N ILE A 461 3.04 19.92 11.14
CA ILE A 461 1.83 19.45 11.82
C ILE A 461 1.61 20.22 13.13
N VAL A 462 2.68 20.48 13.89
CA VAL A 462 2.60 21.34 15.10
C VAL A 462 2.18 22.75 14.72
N PHE A 463 2.75 23.31 13.65
CA PHE A 463 2.36 24.63 13.14
C PHE A 463 0.90 24.64 12.66
N LEU A 464 0.46 23.61 11.93
CA LEU A 464 -0.93 23.46 11.51
C LEU A 464 -1.86 23.38 12.73
N ALA A 465 -1.51 22.58 13.75
CA ALA A 465 -2.27 22.50 14.99
C ALA A 465 -2.37 23.87 15.68
N PHE A 466 -1.29 24.65 15.71
CA PHE A 466 -1.31 26.04 16.21
C PHE A 466 -2.27 26.93 15.42
N THR A 467 -2.25 26.89 14.08
CA THR A 467 -3.20 27.66 13.24
C THR A 467 -4.66 27.24 13.46
N LEU A 468 -4.89 25.98 13.84
CA LEU A 468 -6.23 25.44 14.10
C LEU A 468 -6.78 25.80 15.48
N LEU A 469 -5.93 26.14 16.46
CA LEU A 469 -6.31 26.62 17.81
C LEU A 469 -6.86 28.07 17.80
N ARG A 470 -7.76 28.36 16.85
CA ARG A 470 -8.31 29.68 16.53
C ARG A 470 -8.71 30.53 17.76
N PRO A 471 -9.46 30.05 18.77
CA PRO A 471 -9.88 30.88 19.90
C PRO A 471 -8.70 31.33 20.79
N HIS A 472 -7.72 30.47 21.03
CA HIS A 472 -6.57 30.79 21.87
C HIS A 472 -5.52 31.63 21.12
N ALA A 473 -5.30 31.33 19.84
CA ALA A 473 -4.44 32.13 18.98
C ALA A 473 -4.98 33.57 18.85
N VAL A 474 -6.28 33.71 18.61
CA VAL A 474 -6.97 35.01 18.53
C VAL A 474 -6.89 35.76 19.85
N ALA A 475 -7.18 35.11 20.98
CA ALA A 475 -7.10 35.76 22.29
C ALA A 475 -5.68 36.22 22.60
N PHE A 476 -4.66 35.43 22.26
CA PHE A 476 -3.25 35.81 22.40
C PHE A 476 -2.88 37.01 21.51
N LEU A 477 -3.33 37.01 20.25
CA LEU A 477 -3.12 38.12 19.31
C LEU A 477 -3.85 39.39 19.73
N GLN A 478 -5.07 39.30 20.25
CA GLN A 478 -5.82 40.46 20.77
C GLN A 478 -5.16 41.05 22.01
N THR A 479 -4.72 40.21 22.94
CA THR A 479 -4.08 40.65 24.19
C THR A 479 -2.67 41.21 23.97
N THR A 480 -1.91 40.66 23.01
CA THR A 480 -0.52 41.07 22.76
C THR A 480 -0.40 42.22 21.76
N LEU A 481 -1.25 42.25 20.72
CA LEU A 481 -1.15 43.20 19.60
C LEU A 481 -2.30 44.21 19.53
N GLY A 482 -3.29 44.14 20.44
CA GLY A 482 -4.37 45.12 20.53
C GLY A 482 -5.29 45.19 19.30
N LEU A 483 -5.49 44.06 18.61
CA LEU A 483 -6.21 44.03 17.33
C LEU A 483 -7.72 44.29 17.51
N PRO A 484 -8.35 45.14 16.65
CA PRO A 484 -9.78 45.41 16.68
C PRO A 484 -10.64 44.17 16.39
N ASP A 485 -11.88 44.15 16.89
CA ASP A 485 -12.85 43.06 16.66
C ASP A 485 -13.14 42.79 15.16
N ALA A 486 -12.98 43.79 14.29
CA ALA A 486 -13.08 43.62 12.84
C ALA A 486 -12.08 42.59 12.28
N PHE A 487 -10.93 42.38 12.95
CA PHE A 487 -9.94 41.38 12.57
C PHE A 487 -10.45 39.93 12.79
N LEU A 488 -11.42 39.75 13.70
CA LEU A 488 -12.06 38.45 13.96
C LEU A 488 -12.84 37.92 12.76
N GLY A 489 -13.45 38.83 11.98
CA GLY A 489 -14.18 38.46 10.77
C GLY A 489 -13.28 37.97 9.64
N LEU A 490 -12.04 38.45 9.58
CA LEU A 490 -11.02 38.04 8.59
C LEU A 490 -10.23 36.80 9.04
N TRP A 491 -10.24 36.49 10.34
CA TRP A 491 -9.48 35.39 10.91
C TRP A 491 -9.75 34.01 10.26
N PRO A 492 -10.99 33.64 9.89
CA PRO A 492 -11.24 32.40 9.16
C PRO A 492 -10.50 32.36 7.82
N LEU A 493 -10.50 33.46 7.06
CA LEU A 493 -9.79 33.55 5.77
C LEU A 493 -8.28 33.43 5.97
N VAL A 494 -7.74 34.10 7.00
CA VAL A 494 -6.33 33.99 7.39
C VAL A 494 -5.99 32.54 7.76
N GLY A 495 -6.82 31.86 8.55
CA GLY A 495 -6.60 30.47 8.93
C GLY A 495 -6.58 29.50 7.74
N TRP A 496 -7.50 29.68 6.78
CA TRP A 496 -7.50 28.91 5.53
C TRP A 496 -6.26 29.19 4.67
N ALA A 497 -5.86 30.46 4.53
CA ALA A 497 -4.65 30.85 3.81
C ALA A 497 -3.38 30.26 4.47
N MET A 498 -3.28 30.33 5.80
CA MET A 498 -2.17 29.75 6.56
C MET A 498 -2.11 28.23 6.41
N THR A 499 -3.26 27.54 6.46
CA THR A 499 -3.34 26.10 6.21
C THR A 499 -2.85 25.77 4.80
N PHE A 500 -3.33 26.50 3.80
CA PHE A 500 -2.92 26.34 2.41
C PHE A 500 -1.42 26.53 2.21
N LEU A 501 -0.86 27.60 2.80
CA LEU A 501 0.57 27.90 2.74
C LEU A 501 1.39 26.84 3.47
N THR A 502 0.92 26.33 4.60
CA THR A 502 1.60 25.28 5.37
C THR A 502 1.68 23.98 4.58
N ILE A 503 0.57 23.53 4.00
CA ILE A 503 0.54 22.32 3.17
C ILE A 503 1.43 22.51 1.93
N THR A 504 1.35 23.67 1.28
CA THR A 504 2.20 23.99 0.12
C THR A 504 3.68 23.99 0.49
N ALA A 505 4.05 24.57 1.64
CA ALA A 505 5.42 24.55 2.14
C ALA A 505 5.88 23.12 2.48
N ALA A 506 5.01 22.30 3.09
CA ALA A 506 5.27 20.89 3.36
C ALA A 506 5.65 20.12 2.09
N LEU A 507 4.82 20.26 1.05
CA LEU A 507 5.03 19.62 -0.23
C LEU A 507 6.27 20.18 -0.94
N ALA A 508 6.51 21.49 -0.87
CA ALA A 508 7.71 22.09 -1.46
C ALA A 508 9.00 21.58 -0.80
N VAL A 509 9.02 21.43 0.53
CA VAL A 509 10.15 20.82 1.26
C VAL A 509 10.31 19.36 0.84
N LEU A 510 9.21 18.60 0.74
CA LEU A 510 9.25 17.22 0.27
C LEU A 510 9.87 17.12 -1.13
N TYR A 511 9.38 17.90 -2.09
CA TYR A 511 9.84 17.90 -3.47
C TYR A 511 11.25 18.46 -3.64
N TYR A 512 11.75 19.25 -2.69
CA TYR A 512 13.13 19.73 -2.67
C TYR A 512 14.10 18.66 -2.15
N LEU A 513 13.74 17.92 -1.09
CA LEU A 513 14.63 16.96 -0.46
C LEU A 513 14.57 15.54 -1.05
N ALA A 514 13.41 15.16 -1.60
CA ALA A 514 13.19 13.80 -2.10
C ALA A 514 14.06 13.42 -3.32
N PRO A 515 14.13 14.20 -4.42
CA PRO A 515 14.90 13.81 -5.59
C PRO A 515 16.41 13.90 -5.37
N ASN A 516 17.17 13.10 -6.11
CA ASN A 516 18.62 13.20 -6.22
C ASN A 516 19.04 14.17 -7.34
N VAL A 517 18.42 15.36 -7.34
CA VAL A 517 18.69 16.44 -8.30
C VAL A 517 18.65 17.77 -7.55
N ASP A 518 19.62 18.63 -7.83
CA ASP A 518 19.61 20.00 -7.33
C ASP A 518 18.59 20.84 -8.12
N VAL A 519 17.40 20.98 -7.55
CA VAL A 519 16.31 21.77 -8.14
C VAL A 519 16.13 23.08 -7.34
N PRO A 520 16.17 24.26 -7.96
CA PRO A 520 15.93 25.51 -7.26
C PRO A 520 14.49 25.56 -6.73
N PHE A 521 14.29 26.07 -5.50
CA PHE A 521 12.99 26.10 -4.83
C PHE A 521 11.85 26.71 -5.67
N ARG A 522 12.16 27.71 -6.52
CA ARG A 522 11.20 28.36 -7.43
C ARG A 522 10.48 27.40 -8.38
N TRP A 523 11.16 26.32 -8.80
CA TRP A 523 10.61 25.34 -9.74
C TRP A 523 9.77 24.25 -9.08
N ILE A 524 9.72 24.28 -7.75
CA ILE A 524 9.12 23.24 -6.92
C ILE A 524 7.76 23.70 -6.36
N THR A 525 7.62 25.01 -6.15
CA THR A 525 6.40 25.59 -5.58
C THR A 525 5.14 25.42 -6.44
N PRO A 526 5.17 25.44 -7.80
CA PRO A 526 3.96 25.27 -8.60
C PRO A 526 3.28 23.91 -8.37
N GLY A 527 4.04 22.82 -8.38
CA GLY A 527 3.53 21.49 -8.08
C GLY A 527 3.03 21.38 -6.63
N GLY A 528 3.65 22.08 -5.69
CA GLY A 528 3.17 22.19 -4.31
C GLY A 528 1.79 22.85 -4.21
N VAL A 529 1.59 23.98 -4.90
CA VAL A 529 0.32 24.70 -4.95
C VAL A 529 -0.78 23.84 -5.58
N VAL A 530 -0.49 23.22 -6.75
CA VAL A 530 -1.47 22.37 -7.45
C VAL A 530 -1.83 21.16 -6.59
N ALA A 531 -0.85 20.51 -5.97
CA ALA A 531 -1.10 19.38 -5.08
C ALA A 531 -1.92 19.79 -3.84
N THR A 532 -1.67 20.95 -3.24
CA THR A 532 -2.51 21.46 -2.14
C THR A 532 -3.96 21.66 -2.59
N ILE A 533 -4.19 22.26 -3.76
CA ILE A 533 -5.54 22.45 -4.32
C ILE A 533 -6.22 21.09 -4.53
N LEU A 534 -5.53 20.15 -5.18
CA LEU A 534 -6.06 18.81 -5.44
C LEU A 534 -6.35 18.05 -4.16
N LEU A 535 -5.55 18.21 -3.10
CA LEU A 535 -5.78 17.58 -1.81
C LEU A 535 -7.04 18.13 -1.14
N LEU A 536 -7.24 19.45 -1.15
CA LEU A 536 -8.45 20.09 -0.61
C LEU A 536 -9.71 19.66 -1.37
N VAL A 537 -9.64 19.62 -2.71
CA VAL A 537 -10.73 19.12 -3.56
C VAL A 537 -11.01 17.65 -3.27
N SER A 538 -9.97 16.83 -3.16
CA SER A 538 -10.09 15.39 -2.86
C SER A 538 -10.74 15.13 -1.51
N ASN A 539 -10.39 15.91 -0.47
CA ASN A 539 -11.03 15.82 0.84
C ASN A 539 -12.54 16.07 0.74
N ARG A 540 -12.95 17.04 -0.11
CA ARG A 540 -14.37 17.35 -0.27
C ARG A 540 -15.11 16.27 -1.04
N ILE A 541 -14.50 15.73 -2.09
CA ILE A 541 -15.04 14.59 -2.85
C ILE A 541 -15.20 13.37 -1.93
N LEU A 542 -14.19 13.06 -1.12
CA LEU A 542 -14.26 11.92 -0.20
C LEU A 542 -15.35 12.11 0.86
N THR A 543 -15.50 13.32 1.41
CA THR A 543 -16.59 13.61 2.35
C THR A 543 -17.97 13.32 1.74
N LEU A 544 -18.17 13.72 0.47
CA LEU A 544 -19.41 13.44 -0.26
C LEU A 544 -19.57 11.95 -0.56
N PHE A 545 -18.47 11.25 -0.88
CA PHE A 545 -18.49 9.80 -1.10
C PHE A 545 -18.93 9.05 0.16
N VAL A 546 -18.31 9.33 1.31
CA VAL A 546 -18.62 8.67 2.58
C VAL A 546 -20.05 8.98 3.04
N ALA A 547 -20.54 10.20 2.81
CA ALA A 547 -21.89 10.59 3.19
C ALA A 547 -22.99 9.88 2.38
N ASN A 548 -22.72 9.49 1.13
CA ASN A 548 -23.73 8.97 0.21
C ASN A 548 -23.58 7.46 -0.09
N PHE A 549 -22.38 6.89 0.10
CA PHE A 549 -22.09 5.51 -0.30
C PHE A 549 -22.06 4.55 0.89
N ARG A 550 -22.76 3.41 0.78
CA ARG A 550 -22.83 2.36 1.79
C ARG A 550 -21.63 1.40 1.69
N TYR A 551 -20.45 1.86 2.07
CA TYR A 551 -19.21 1.06 2.04
C TYR A 551 -19.17 -0.04 3.11
N ASP A 552 -19.96 0.11 4.18
CA ASP A 552 -20.15 -0.87 5.25
C ASP A 552 -20.67 -2.22 4.73
N LEU A 553 -21.42 -2.21 3.61
CA LEU A 553 -21.93 -3.41 2.96
C LEU A 553 -20.81 -4.30 2.40
N PHE A 554 -19.71 -3.71 1.93
CA PHE A 554 -18.64 -4.44 1.25
C PHE A 554 -17.42 -4.68 2.13
N TYR A 555 -17.19 -3.80 3.10
CA TYR A 555 -16.00 -3.83 3.95
C TYR A 555 -16.34 -3.99 5.45
N GLY A 556 -17.62 -4.12 5.82
CA GLY A 556 -18.06 -4.37 7.19
C GLY A 556 -17.55 -3.33 8.19
N GLN A 557 -17.13 -3.79 9.37
CA GLN A 557 -16.52 -2.92 10.39
C GLN A 557 -15.23 -2.24 9.93
N LEU A 558 -14.55 -2.78 8.91
CA LEU A 558 -13.33 -2.19 8.36
C LEU A 558 -13.58 -1.15 7.28
N GLY A 559 -14.84 -0.81 7.01
CA GLY A 559 -15.20 0.29 6.11
C GLY A 559 -14.41 1.56 6.42
N ALA A 560 -14.27 1.92 7.70
CA ALA A 560 -13.46 3.07 8.14
C ALA A 560 -11.99 2.96 7.74
N VAL A 561 -11.37 1.79 7.90
CA VAL A 561 -9.96 1.54 7.55
C VAL A 561 -9.77 1.60 6.04
N VAL A 562 -10.70 1.07 5.27
CA VAL A 562 -10.66 1.10 3.80
C VAL A 562 -10.83 2.52 3.27
N VAL A 563 -11.73 3.30 3.87
CA VAL A 563 -11.89 4.73 3.55
C VAL A 563 -10.62 5.52 3.89
N LEU A 564 -9.98 5.24 5.03
CA LEU A 564 -8.68 5.82 5.39
C LEU A 564 -7.60 5.47 4.35
N LEU A 565 -7.52 4.21 3.93
CA LEU A 565 -6.55 3.76 2.93
C LEU A 565 -6.80 4.37 1.55
N ALA A 566 -8.07 4.48 1.14
CA ALA A 566 -8.45 5.17 -0.09
C ALA A 566 -8.05 6.65 -0.02
N TRP A 567 -8.24 7.31 1.12
CA TRP A 567 -7.78 8.68 1.32
C TRP A 567 -6.26 8.79 1.22
N LEU A 568 -5.50 7.91 1.88
CA LEU A 568 -4.04 7.89 1.82
C LEU A 568 -3.51 7.61 0.41
N TYR A 569 -4.22 6.77 -0.35
CA TYR A 569 -3.94 6.53 -1.76
C TYR A 569 -4.15 7.77 -2.60
N VAL A 570 -5.27 8.47 -2.43
CA VAL A 570 -5.52 9.74 -3.14
C VAL A 570 -4.51 10.80 -2.73
N ALA A 571 -4.16 10.91 -1.45
CA ALA A 571 -3.13 11.82 -0.98
C ALA A 571 -1.77 11.50 -1.62
N GLY A 572 -1.35 10.23 -1.64
CA GLY A 572 -0.15 9.79 -2.35
C GLY A 572 -0.18 10.10 -3.84
N LEU A 573 -1.32 9.87 -4.50
CA LEU A 573 -1.51 10.19 -5.91
C LEU A 573 -1.36 11.70 -6.18
N VAL A 574 -1.95 12.54 -5.35
CA VAL A 574 -1.87 14.01 -5.45
C VAL A 574 -0.43 14.50 -5.26
N VAL A 575 0.31 13.94 -4.30
CA VAL A 575 1.73 14.22 -4.09
C VAL A 575 2.55 13.85 -5.33
N LEU A 576 2.29 12.68 -5.93
CA LEU A 576 2.98 12.25 -7.14
C LEU A 576 2.62 13.10 -8.37
N ILE A 577 1.37 13.56 -8.49
CA ILE A 577 0.95 14.49 -9.56
C ILE A 577 1.68 15.83 -9.43
N GLY A 578 1.78 16.39 -8.22
CA GLY A 578 2.52 17.63 -7.98
C GLY A 578 4.01 17.49 -8.31
N LEU A 579 4.60 16.35 -7.98
CA LEU A 579 5.98 16.00 -8.31
C LEU A 579 6.19 15.91 -9.84
N GLU A 580 5.30 15.25 -10.57
CA GLU A 580 5.36 15.17 -12.04
C GLU A 580 5.20 16.52 -12.71
N ILE A 581 4.35 17.39 -12.17
CA ILE A 581 4.21 18.78 -12.64
C ILE A 581 5.55 19.51 -12.51
N ASN A 582 6.22 19.40 -11.36
CA ASN A 582 7.54 20.03 -11.17
C ASN A 582 8.60 19.45 -12.12
N ALA A 583 8.60 18.12 -12.32
CA ALA A 583 9.52 17.47 -13.25
C ALA A 583 9.26 17.86 -14.71
N MET A 584 7.99 18.03 -15.09
CA MET A 584 7.63 18.51 -16.42
C MET A 584 8.04 19.96 -16.64
N LEU A 585 7.79 20.83 -15.66
CA LEU A 585 8.16 22.24 -15.73
C LEU A 585 9.68 22.41 -15.87
N ALA A 586 10.46 21.60 -15.15
CA ALA A 586 11.92 21.53 -15.30
C ALA A 586 12.36 21.17 -16.73
N ARG A 587 11.68 20.21 -17.37
CA ARG A 587 11.98 19.79 -18.74
C ARG A 587 11.61 20.84 -19.79
N ILE A 588 10.44 21.47 -19.67
CA ILE A 588 10.02 22.56 -20.56
C ILE A 588 11.05 23.69 -20.53
N ALA A 589 11.53 24.04 -19.33
CA ALA A 589 12.56 25.06 -19.17
C ALA A 589 13.89 24.70 -19.85
N GLN A 590 14.29 23.42 -19.80
CA GLN A 590 15.47 22.92 -20.52
C GLN A 590 15.27 22.95 -22.04
N GLU A 591 14.11 22.49 -22.55
CA GLU A 591 13.76 22.52 -23.97
C GLU A 591 13.83 23.93 -24.55
N HIS A 592 13.24 24.92 -23.85
CA HIS A 592 13.30 26.33 -24.25
C HIS A 592 14.72 26.89 -24.25
N GLN A 593 15.60 26.39 -23.38
CA GLN A 593 16.98 26.85 -23.36
C GLN A 593 17.80 26.28 -24.52
N HIS A 594 17.60 24.99 -24.84
CA HIS A 594 18.23 24.36 -25.99
C HIS A 594 17.74 24.96 -27.32
N ALA A 595 16.45 25.27 -27.44
CA ALA A 595 15.91 25.93 -28.64
C ALA A 595 16.56 27.29 -28.92
N ASN A 596 16.83 28.09 -27.89
CA ASN A 596 17.48 29.40 -28.03
C ASN A 596 18.98 29.35 -28.38
N VAL A 597 19.65 28.19 -28.26
CA VAL A 597 21.06 28.03 -28.65
C VAL A 597 21.20 27.74 -30.16
N PHE A 598 20.13 27.29 -30.81
CA PHE A 598 20.12 26.90 -32.23
C PHE A 598 19.33 27.85 -33.15
N GLU A 599 18.79 28.94 -32.62
CA GLU A 599 18.28 30.05 -33.46
C GLU A 599 19.41 31.09 -33.65
N PRO A 600 19.92 31.27 -34.89
CA PRO A 600 20.98 32.24 -35.20
C PRO A 600 20.52 33.70 -35.14
#